data_AF-A0A6N6RZG6-F1
#
_entry.id   AF-A0A6N6RZG6-F1
#
_cell.length_a   1.000
_cell.length_b   1.000
_cell.length_c   1.000
_cell.angle_alpha   90.00
_cell.angle_beta   90.00
_cell.angle_gamma   90.00
#
_symmetry.space_group_name_H-M   'P 1'
#
loop_
_entity.id
_entity.type
_entity.pdbx_description
1 polymer ?
#
loop_
_entity_poly.entity_id
_entity_poly.type
_entity_poly.pdbx_seq_one_letter_code
_entity_poly.pdbx_strand_id
1 'polypeptide(L)'
;MGNKYVDSAMQEAGKAREKFNKALEIALLNPPEVEVGTTPHEVVFTENKLRLLHYYPLAEKTSSVPLIMIFALVNRPYILDLKPGRSVVEVLLKKGIDVYLIDWGAPGDEDKKLDLNHYINRYIKQVVKQVKRHSGSDKVSLLGYCMGGTMSAMYTALYPDDVKNLILMTAGIDYKVEGTLNLWGDKPNFDVDKFVDAFGNVPAEFLQSGFLFMKPIQNLVSKYVNFYENVDNEAFVENFLAMEKWLNDNIPVPGEVFREFVKYLYQENQLVENKLRINGKYVN
;
A
#
# COMPACT_ATOMS: atom_id res chain seq x y z
N MET A 1 -1.69 30.28 51.30
CA MET A 1 -2.20 29.37 50.25
C MET A 1 -1.58 29.63 48.87
N GLY A 2 -1.02 30.81 48.54
CA GLY A 2 -0.50 31.11 47.19
C GLY A 2 0.74 30.33 46.71
N ASN A 3 1.64 29.89 47.60
CA ASN A 3 2.91 29.27 47.18
C ASN A 3 2.75 27.88 46.54
N LYS A 4 1.86 27.05 47.09
CA LYS A 4 1.61 25.68 46.56
C LYS A 4 1.01 25.68 45.14
N TYR A 5 0.20 26.69 44.80
CA TYR A 5 -0.38 26.80 43.46
C TYR A 5 0.65 27.23 42.42
N VAL A 6 1.55 28.15 42.78
CA VAL A 6 2.65 28.57 41.90
C VAL A 6 3.64 27.42 41.69
N ASP A 7 3.99 26.70 42.75
CA ASP A 7 4.90 25.54 42.66
C ASP A 7 4.29 24.42 41.80
N SER A 8 2.99 24.14 41.94
CA SER A 8 2.26 23.16 41.12
C SER A 8 2.23 23.56 39.65
N ALA A 9 1.92 24.83 39.36
CA ALA A 9 1.86 25.34 37.98
C ALA A 9 3.24 25.33 37.31
N MET A 10 4.31 25.66 38.05
CA MET A 10 5.69 25.59 37.55
C MET A 10 6.13 24.15 37.29
N GLN A 11 5.71 23.20 38.13
CA GLN A 11 6.01 21.78 37.93
C GLN A 11 5.27 21.20 36.72
N GLU A 12 3.99 21.55 36.53
CA GLU A 12 3.22 21.18 35.35
C GLU A 12 3.81 21.77 34.06
N ALA A 13 4.21 23.05 34.09
CA ALA A 13 4.88 23.69 32.96
C ALA A 13 6.22 23.04 32.62
N GLY A 14 7.00 22.63 33.64
CA GLY A 14 8.24 21.89 33.47
C GLY A 14 8.03 20.55 32.77
N LYS A 15 7.08 19.74 33.25
CA LYS A 15 6.71 18.45 32.64
C LYS A 15 6.21 18.61 31.20
N ALA A 16 5.39 19.63 30.93
CA ALA A 16 4.92 19.91 29.58
C ALA A 16 6.07 20.28 28.63
N ARG A 17 7.05 21.06 29.11
CA ARG A 17 8.24 21.43 28.33
C ARG A 17 9.14 20.22 28.05
N GLU A 18 9.38 19.36 29.03
CA GLU A 18 10.14 18.11 28.83
C GLU A 18 9.47 17.19 27.82
N LYS A 19 8.15 17.00 27.97
CA LYS A 19 7.35 16.20 27.05
C LYS A 19 7.37 16.75 25.62
N PHE A 20 7.30 18.07 25.47
CA PHE A 20 7.40 18.74 24.17
C PHE A 20 8.79 18.55 23.54
N ASN A 21 9.85 18.75 24.31
CA ASN A 21 11.22 18.53 23.82
C ASN A 21 11.43 17.08 23.38
N LYS A 22 10.97 16.10 24.16
CA LYS A 22 11.02 14.68 23.82
C LYS A 22 10.25 14.37 22.54
N ALA A 23 9.05 14.94 22.38
CA ALA A 23 8.26 14.76 21.15
C ALA A 23 8.98 15.35 19.91
N LEU A 24 9.58 16.54 20.04
CA LEU A 24 10.39 17.14 18.96
C LEU A 24 11.63 16.30 18.64
N GLU A 25 12.32 15.80 19.65
CA GLU A 25 13.51 14.97 19.49
C GLU A 25 13.18 13.70 18.70
N ILE A 26 12.14 12.97 19.11
CA ILE A 26 11.74 11.70 18.51
C ILE A 26 11.12 11.89 17.12
N ALA A 27 10.30 12.92 16.91
CA ALA A 27 9.57 13.06 15.65
C ALA A 27 10.36 13.77 14.54
N LEU A 28 11.31 14.65 14.89
CA LEU A 28 11.91 15.57 13.92
C LEU A 28 13.44 15.65 13.96
N LEU A 29 14.07 15.55 15.14
CA LEU A 29 15.51 15.82 15.26
C LEU A 29 16.36 14.55 15.17
N ASN A 30 15.95 13.48 15.85
CA ASN A 30 16.68 12.23 15.91
C ASN A 30 15.72 11.04 16.07
N PRO A 31 14.90 10.74 15.05
CA PRO A 31 13.97 9.63 15.11
C PRO A 31 14.76 8.30 15.23
N PRO A 32 14.42 7.43 16.20
CA PRO A 32 15.07 6.15 16.31
C PRO A 32 14.76 5.30 15.08
N GLU A 33 15.73 4.50 14.65
CA GLU A 33 15.53 3.59 13.53
C GLU A 33 14.54 2.49 13.90
N VAL A 34 13.49 2.33 13.09
CA VAL A 34 12.50 1.27 13.26
C VAL A 34 12.68 0.24 12.15
N GLU A 35 12.96 -1.00 12.55
CA GLU A 35 12.96 -2.14 11.64
C GLU A 35 11.54 -2.47 11.20
N VAL A 36 11.36 -2.65 9.89
CA VAL A 36 10.07 -2.96 9.25
C VAL A 36 10.25 -4.05 8.20
N GLY A 37 9.19 -4.80 7.86
CA GLY A 37 9.28 -5.85 6.85
C GLY A 37 10.19 -7.01 7.27
N THR A 38 10.25 -7.31 8.57
CA THR A 38 11.23 -8.22 9.16
C THR A 38 10.80 -9.68 9.13
N THR A 39 9.60 -10.01 8.64
CA THR A 39 9.18 -11.42 8.62
C THR A 39 10.10 -12.21 7.67
N PRO A 40 10.74 -13.29 8.15
CA PRO A 40 11.71 -14.04 7.35
C PRO A 40 11.10 -14.57 6.04
N HIS A 41 11.79 -14.30 4.94
CA HIS A 41 11.36 -14.67 3.60
C HIS A 41 12.55 -14.90 2.67
N GLU A 42 12.27 -15.53 1.54
CA GLU A 42 13.16 -15.66 0.40
C GLU A 42 12.56 -14.98 -0.84
N VAL A 43 13.40 -14.65 -1.82
CA VAL A 43 12.96 -14.14 -3.12
C VAL A 43 12.95 -15.30 -4.11
N VAL A 44 11.76 -15.78 -4.48
CA VAL A 44 11.59 -16.96 -5.35
C VAL A 44 11.51 -16.62 -6.83
N PHE A 45 11.26 -15.36 -7.16
CA PHE A 45 11.20 -14.88 -8.54
C PHE A 45 11.50 -13.39 -8.62
N THR A 46 12.15 -12.99 -9.71
CA THR A 46 12.35 -11.58 -10.05
C THR A 46 12.09 -11.35 -11.53
N GLU A 47 11.56 -10.17 -11.86
CA GLU A 47 11.43 -9.68 -13.22
C GLU A 47 11.47 -8.16 -13.23
N ASN A 48 12.44 -7.55 -13.92
CA ASN A 48 12.70 -6.11 -13.79
C ASN A 48 12.93 -5.75 -12.30
N LYS A 49 12.17 -4.81 -11.72
CA LYS A 49 12.24 -4.46 -10.28
C LYS A 49 11.30 -5.29 -9.42
N LEU A 50 10.42 -6.09 -10.04
CA LEU A 50 9.51 -6.98 -9.34
C LEU A 50 10.31 -8.05 -8.60
N ARG A 51 9.99 -8.25 -7.32
CA ARG A 51 10.41 -9.38 -6.50
C ARG A 51 9.17 -10.09 -5.96
N LEU A 52 9.16 -11.41 -6.07
CA LEU A 52 8.16 -12.27 -5.43
C LEU A 52 8.77 -12.83 -4.15
N LEU A 53 8.26 -12.37 -3.01
CA LEU A 53 8.68 -12.83 -1.70
C LEU A 53 7.84 -14.05 -1.31
N HIS A 54 8.49 -15.10 -0.83
CA HIS A 54 7.85 -16.26 -0.21
C HIS A 54 8.28 -16.31 1.25
N TYR A 55 7.31 -16.25 2.16
CA TYR A 55 7.59 -16.19 3.58
C TYR A 55 7.71 -17.58 4.20
N TYR A 56 8.63 -17.75 5.16
CA TYR A 56 8.80 -19.03 5.83
C TYR A 56 7.59 -19.33 6.74
N PRO A 57 7.07 -20.58 6.72
CA PRO A 57 5.89 -20.94 7.49
C PRO A 57 6.17 -20.86 9.00
N LEU A 58 5.16 -20.39 9.76
CA LEU A 58 5.19 -20.33 11.23
C LEU A 58 4.27 -21.38 11.89
N ALA A 59 3.55 -22.16 11.09
CA ALA A 59 2.67 -23.23 11.51
C ALA A 59 2.55 -24.29 10.41
N GLU A 60 2.00 -25.46 10.73
CA GLU A 60 1.66 -26.47 9.72
C GLU A 60 0.65 -25.90 8.70
N LYS A 61 0.84 -26.25 7.42
CA LYS A 61 -0.02 -25.75 6.35
C LYS A 61 -1.46 -26.23 6.54
N THR A 62 -2.41 -25.31 6.55
CA THR A 62 -3.86 -25.59 6.68
C THR A 62 -4.59 -25.62 5.35
N SER A 63 -3.93 -25.20 4.26
CA SER A 63 -4.45 -25.14 2.90
C SER A 63 -3.38 -25.56 1.89
N SER A 64 -3.78 -26.30 0.85
CA SER A 64 -2.93 -26.63 -0.30
C SER A 64 -2.91 -25.53 -1.37
N VAL A 65 -3.78 -24.53 -1.25
CA VAL A 65 -3.82 -23.37 -2.16
C VAL A 65 -3.04 -22.22 -1.52
N PRO A 66 -1.96 -21.74 -2.14
CA PRO A 66 -1.18 -20.61 -1.64
C PRO A 66 -1.92 -19.29 -1.84
N LEU A 67 -1.53 -18.28 -1.07
CA LEU A 67 -2.03 -16.91 -1.15
C LEU A 67 -0.98 -15.98 -1.76
N ILE A 68 -1.37 -15.24 -2.78
CA ILE A 68 -0.56 -14.16 -3.36
C ILE A 68 -1.15 -12.83 -2.93
N MET A 69 -0.36 -12.03 -2.23
CA MET A 69 -0.68 -10.67 -1.86
C MET A 69 -0.19 -9.73 -2.97
N ILE A 70 -1.12 -9.00 -3.58
CA ILE A 70 -0.87 -8.07 -4.69
C ILE A 70 -1.10 -6.65 -4.15
N PHE A 71 0.00 -5.95 -3.86
CA PHE A 71 -0.06 -4.60 -3.32
C PHE A 71 -0.35 -3.56 -4.41
N ALA A 72 -0.73 -2.35 -4.00
CA ALA A 72 -0.85 -1.21 -4.90
C ALA A 72 0.51 -0.88 -5.55
N LEU A 73 0.48 -0.20 -6.70
CA LEU A 73 1.70 0.38 -7.29
C LEU A 73 2.17 1.64 -6.56
N VAL A 74 1.35 2.13 -5.64
CA VAL A 74 1.61 3.29 -4.80
C VAL A 74 2.11 2.80 -3.44
N ASN A 75 3.22 3.37 -2.96
CA ASN A 75 3.93 3.02 -1.72
C ASN A 75 4.49 1.59 -1.70
N ARG A 76 5.22 1.26 -0.64
CA ARG A 76 5.85 -0.06 -0.48
C ARG A 76 4.90 -1.08 0.14
N PRO A 77 5.02 -2.37 -0.23
CA PRO A 77 4.13 -3.43 0.26
C PRO A 77 4.34 -3.81 1.73
N TYR A 78 5.43 -3.38 2.36
CA TYR A 78 5.74 -3.76 3.75
C TYR A 78 4.76 -3.22 4.78
N ILE A 79 3.77 -2.38 4.42
CA ILE A 79 2.64 -2.09 5.33
C ILE A 79 1.84 -3.34 5.69
N LEU A 80 1.84 -4.35 4.82
CA LEU A 80 1.26 -5.67 5.09
C LEU A 80 2.14 -6.52 6.01
N ASP A 81 3.39 -6.12 6.22
CA ASP A 81 4.39 -6.76 7.05
C ASP A 81 5.14 -5.74 7.92
N LEU A 82 4.39 -4.86 8.59
CA LEU A 82 4.97 -3.62 9.14
C LEU A 82 6.02 -3.90 10.22
N LYS A 83 5.64 -4.54 11.32
CA LYS A 83 6.56 -4.98 12.40
C LYS A 83 5.97 -6.21 13.10
N PRO A 84 6.76 -6.94 13.92
CA PRO A 84 6.23 -8.03 14.73
C PRO A 84 5.03 -7.59 15.59
N GLY A 85 3.96 -8.39 15.58
CA GLY A 85 2.70 -8.06 16.24
C GLY A 85 1.81 -7.05 15.49
N ARG A 86 2.27 -6.51 14.35
CA ARG A 86 1.54 -5.60 13.44
C ARG A 86 1.70 -6.01 11.98
N SER A 87 1.93 -7.30 11.72
CA SER A 87 2.11 -7.85 10.38
C SER A 87 0.91 -8.72 10.00
N VAL A 88 0.26 -8.39 8.88
CA VAL A 88 -0.80 -9.24 8.29
C VAL A 88 -0.20 -10.55 7.81
N VAL A 89 0.99 -10.48 7.21
CA VAL A 89 1.77 -11.65 6.78
C VAL A 89 2.02 -12.59 7.96
N GLU A 90 2.56 -12.09 9.07
CA GLU A 90 2.85 -12.88 10.28
C GLU A 90 1.60 -13.59 10.80
N VAL A 91 0.45 -12.88 10.83
CA VAL A 91 -0.82 -13.45 11.28
C VAL A 91 -1.27 -14.59 10.37
N LEU A 92 -1.16 -14.43 9.05
CA LEU A 92 -1.54 -15.46 8.08
C LEU A 92 -0.65 -16.70 8.17
N LEU A 93 0.66 -16.51 8.33
CA LEU A 93 1.63 -17.59 8.51
C LEU A 93 1.35 -18.40 9.78
N LYS A 94 1.02 -17.72 10.90
CA LYS A 94 0.61 -18.37 12.16
C LYS A 94 -0.70 -19.15 12.04
N LYS A 95 -1.51 -18.86 11.02
CA LYS A 95 -2.73 -19.61 10.66
C LYS A 95 -2.46 -20.74 9.67
N GLY A 96 -1.21 -20.99 9.30
CA GLY A 96 -0.82 -22.05 8.38
C GLY A 96 -1.11 -21.73 6.91
N ILE A 97 -1.26 -20.46 6.55
CA ILE A 97 -1.40 -20.04 5.16
C ILE A 97 0.00 -19.92 4.53
N ASP A 98 0.15 -20.44 3.31
CA ASP A 98 1.35 -20.29 2.49
C ASP A 98 1.29 -18.94 1.75
N VAL A 99 2.17 -18.00 2.11
CA VAL A 99 2.05 -16.57 1.74
C VAL A 99 3.17 -16.14 0.81
N TYR A 100 2.75 -15.52 -0.30
CA TYR A 100 3.61 -14.82 -1.24
C TYR A 100 3.21 -13.34 -1.28
N LEU A 101 4.19 -12.44 -1.41
CA LEU A 101 3.94 -11.00 -1.55
C LEU A 101 4.69 -10.48 -2.78
N ILE A 102 3.97 -9.72 -3.61
CA ILE A 102 4.59 -9.00 -4.71
C ILE A 102 5.16 -7.68 -4.18
N ASP A 103 6.47 -7.51 -4.32
CA ASP A 103 7.14 -6.23 -4.24
C ASP A 103 7.44 -5.73 -5.65
N TRP A 104 6.75 -4.68 -6.08
CA TRP A 104 6.91 -4.12 -7.43
C TRP A 104 8.25 -3.39 -7.62
N GLY A 105 8.92 -3.04 -6.51
CA GLY A 105 10.05 -2.12 -6.51
C GLY A 105 9.65 -0.69 -6.89
N ALA A 106 10.65 0.17 -7.09
CA ALA A 106 10.45 1.54 -7.55
C ALA A 106 10.66 1.61 -9.08
N PRO A 107 9.70 2.17 -9.85
CA PRO A 107 9.86 2.28 -11.30
C PRO A 107 10.93 3.33 -11.65
N GLY A 108 11.65 3.07 -12.75
CA GLY A 108 12.54 4.04 -13.38
C GLY A 108 11.89 4.72 -14.59
N ASP A 109 12.64 5.60 -15.26
CA ASP A 109 12.17 6.30 -16.47
C ASP A 109 11.90 5.34 -17.64
N GLU A 110 12.56 4.19 -17.65
CA GLU A 110 12.35 3.10 -18.60
C GLU A 110 10.97 2.44 -18.46
N ASP A 111 10.37 2.54 -17.27
CA ASP A 111 9.12 1.86 -16.94
C ASP A 111 7.89 2.73 -17.24
N LYS A 112 8.05 4.01 -17.63
CA LYS A 112 6.93 4.96 -17.79
C LYS A 112 5.84 4.55 -18.77
N LYS A 113 6.16 3.63 -19.69
CA LYS A 113 5.24 3.09 -20.71
C LYS A 113 4.59 1.77 -20.31
N LEU A 114 4.85 1.26 -19.11
CA LEU A 114 4.17 0.07 -18.62
C LEU A 114 2.70 0.39 -18.38
N ASP A 115 1.82 -0.34 -19.07
CA ASP A 115 0.37 -0.18 -19.07
C ASP A 115 -0.32 -1.27 -18.20
N LEU A 116 -1.65 -1.19 -18.01
CA LEU A 116 -2.42 -2.19 -17.26
C LEU A 116 -2.29 -3.58 -17.87
N ASN A 117 -2.21 -3.67 -19.19
CA ASN A 117 -2.00 -4.94 -19.88
C ASN A 117 -0.68 -5.60 -19.45
N HIS A 118 0.40 -4.84 -19.34
CA HIS A 118 1.70 -5.36 -18.90
C HIS A 118 1.63 -5.82 -17.44
N TYR A 119 1.05 -5.02 -16.55
CA TYR A 119 0.90 -5.44 -15.15
C TYR A 119 0.07 -6.72 -15.01
N ILE A 120 -1.03 -6.85 -15.76
CA ILE A 120 -1.97 -7.99 -15.61
C ILE A 120 -1.52 -9.21 -16.41
N ASN A 121 -1.31 -9.06 -17.72
CA ASN A 121 -1.04 -10.18 -18.63
C ASN A 121 0.43 -10.58 -18.69
N ARG A 122 1.35 -9.71 -18.26
CA ARG A 122 2.77 -10.05 -18.08
C ARG A 122 3.07 -10.32 -16.62
N TYR A 123 3.07 -9.32 -15.74
CA TYR A 123 3.60 -9.50 -14.39
C TYR A 123 2.76 -10.41 -13.49
N ILE A 124 1.48 -10.10 -13.25
CA ILE A 124 0.62 -10.93 -12.38
C ILE A 124 0.53 -12.35 -12.94
N LYS A 125 0.33 -12.49 -14.25
CA LYS A 125 0.29 -13.81 -14.90
C LYS A 125 1.56 -14.63 -14.71
N GLN A 126 2.74 -14.01 -14.81
CA GLN A 126 4.00 -14.72 -14.54
C GLN A 126 4.11 -15.07 -13.06
N VAL A 127 3.78 -14.16 -12.14
CA VAL A 127 3.78 -14.44 -10.70
C VAL A 127 2.90 -15.65 -10.36
N VAL A 128 1.65 -15.67 -10.85
CA VAL A 128 0.73 -16.80 -10.65
C VAL A 128 1.33 -18.11 -11.17
N LYS A 129 1.95 -18.08 -12.35
CA LYS A 129 2.63 -19.26 -12.92
C LYS A 129 3.81 -19.72 -12.06
N GLN A 130 4.61 -18.81 -11.50
CA GLN A 130 5.73 -19.16 -10.62
C GLN A 130 5.24 -19.72 -9.30
N VAL A 131 4.19 -19.13 -8.71
CA VAL A 131 3.61 -19.64 -7.46
C VAL A 131 3.01 -21.04 -7.64
N LYS A 132 2.29 -21.29 -8.73
CA LYS A 132 1.77 -22.64 -9.05
C LYS A 132 2.91 -23.67 -9.16
N ARG A 133 4.01 -23.31 -9.83
CA ARG A 133 5.21 -24.16 -9.93
C ARG A 133 5.90 -24.40 -8.60
N HIS A 134 6.05 -23.34 -7.80
CA HIS A 134 6.76 -23.39 -6.53
C HIS A 134 5.98 -24.16 -5.46
N SER A 135 4.66 -23.92 -5.37
CA SER A 135 3.78 -24.57 -4.39
C SER A 135 3.29 -25.95 -4.81
N GLY A 136 3.35 -26.29 -6.10
CA GLY A 136 2.72 -27.47 -6.68
C GLY A 136 1.18 -27.38 -6.78
N SER A 137 0.59 -26.22 -6.52
CA SER A 137 -0.87 -26.02 -6.58
C SER A 137 -1.35 -25.67 -7.99
N ASP A 138 -2.51 -26.19 -8.39
CA ASP A 138 -3.13 -25.87 -9.68
C ASP A 138 -3.79 -24.49 -9.71
N LYS A 139 -4.13 -23.93 -8.54
CA LYS A 139 -4.78 -22.63 -8.40
C LYS A 139 -4.12 -21.82 -7.28
N VAL A 140 -4.39 -20.53 -7.27
CA VAL A 140 -3.92 -19.61 -6.22
C VAL A 140 -5.08 -18.83 -5.63
N SER A 141 -4.97 -18.40 -4.38
CA SER A 141 -5.82 -17.35 -3.83
C SER A 141 -5.11 -16.00 -4.02
N LEU A 142 -5.86 -14.95 -4.36
CA LEU A 142 -5.35 -13.60 -4.49
C LEU A 142 -5.90 -12.73 -3.36
N LEU A 143 -5.03 -11.98 -2.68
CA LEU A 143 -5.42 -10.86 -1.83
C LEU A 143 -4.85 -9.59 -2.44
N GLY A 144 -5.73 -8.78 -3.01
CA GLY A 144 -5.32 -7.51 -3.60
C GLY A 144 -5.63 -6.33 -2.69
N TYR A 145 -4.66 -5.43 -2.55
CA TYR A 145 -4.78 -4.23 -1.72
C TYR A 145 -4.85 -2.97 -2.59
N CYS A 146 -5.84 -2.11 -2.35
CA CYS A 146 -6.02 -0.84 -3.08
C CYS A 146 -6.00 -1.06 -4.61
N MET A 147 -5.13 -0.38 -5.35
CA MET A 147 -4.94 -0.56 -6.80
C MET A 147 -4.61 -2.02 -7.16
N GLY A 148 -3.87 -2.73 -6.31
CA GLY A 148 -3.56 -4.15 -6.48
C GLY A 148 -4.82 -5.02 -6.37
N GLY A 149 -5.83 -4.60 -5.61
CA GLY A 149 -7.15 -5.22 -5.55
C GLY A 149 -7.91 -5.09 -6.87
N THR A 150 -7.96 -3.89 -7.43
CA THR A 150 -8.58 -3.67 -8.75
C THR A 150 -7.88 -4.49 -9.84
N MET A 151 -6.55 -4.51 -9.88
CA MET A 151 -5.78 -5.34 -10.82
C MET A 151 -6.01 -6.85 -10.58
N SER A 152 -6.16 -7.28 -9.33
CA SER A 152 -6.49 -8.68 -9.00
C SER A 152 -7.88 -9.07 -9.49
N ALA A 153 -8.86 -8.17 -9.40
CA ALA A 153 -10.19 -8.39 -9.95
C ALA A 153 -10.14 -8.50 -11.48
N MET A 154 -9.42 -7.60 -12.15
CA MET A 154 -9.22 -7.66 -13.60
C MET A 154 -8.53 -8.96 -14.04
N TYR A 155 -7.48 -9.39 -13.33
CA TYR A 155 -6.80 -10.66 -13.60
C TYR A 155 -7.75 -11.85 -13.42
N THR A 156 -8.55 -11.86 -12.34
CA THR A 156 -9.47 -12.96 -12.03
C THR A 156 -10.55 -13.10 -13.09
N ALA A 157 -11.10 -11.99 -13.60
CA ALA A 157 -12.07 -12.01 -14.70
C ALA A 157 -11.46 -12.57 -16.01
N LEU A 158 -10.21 -12.23 -16.30
CA LEU A 158 -9.51 -12.70 -17.51
C LEU A 158 -9.04 -14.16 -17.41
N TYR A 159 -8.76 -14.66 -16.20
CA TYR A 159 -8.16 -15.97 -15.93
C TYR A 159 -8.80 -16.69 -14.74
N PRO A 160 -10.13 -16.95 -14.75
CA PRO A 160 -10.84 -17.53 -13.62
C PRO A 160 -10.37 -18.95 -13.26
N ASP A 161 -9.78 -19.67 -14.22
CA ASP A 161 -9.26 -21.02 -13.99
C ASP A 161 -8.02 -21.04 -13.09
N ASP A 162 -7.25 -19.95 -13.05
CA ASP A 162 -6.05 -19.84 -12.20
C ASP A 162 -6.38 -19.49 -10.74
N VAL A 163 -7.53 -18.87 -10.48
CA VAL A 163 -7.86 -18.27 -9.19
C VAL A 163 -8.90 -19.10 -8.44
N LYS A 164 -8.60 -19.47 -7.20
CA LYS A 164 -9.53 -20.18 -6.31
C LYS A 164 -10.39 -19.20 -5.50
N ASN A 165 -9.77 -18.18 -4.94
CA ASN A 165 -10.41 -17.14 -4.13
C ASN A 165 -9.84 -15.76 -4.50
N LEU A 166 -10.69 -14.74 -4.51
CA LEU A 166 -10.28 -13.34 -4.61
C LEU A 166 -10.70 -12.61 -3.33
N ILE A 167 -9.74 -11.97 -2.67
CA ILE A 167 -9.92 -11.18 -1.45
C ILE A 167 -9.53 -9.74 -1.79
N LEU A 168 -10.45 -8.81 -1.60
CA LEU A 168 -10.26 -7.39 -1.91
C LEU A 168 -10.17 -6.58 -0.61
N MET A 169 -9.01 -5.99 -0.36
CA MET A 169 -8.77 -5.15 0.81
C MET A 169 -8.62 -3.69 0.37
N THR A 170 -9.55 -2.84 0.83
CA THR A 170 -9.58 -1.39 0.53
C THR A 170 -9.43 -1.09 -0.97
N ALA A 171 -10.03 -1.92 -1.83
CA ALA A 171 -9.89 -1.84 -3.28
C ALA A 171 -11.11 -1.17 -3.92
N GLY A 172 -10.86 -0.31 -4.91
CA GLY A 172 -11.93 0.28 -5.72
C GLY A 172 -12.35 -0.69 -6.83
N ILE A 173 -13.66 -0.80 -7.06
CA ILE A 173 -14.25 -1.57 -8.18
C ILE A 173 -15.22 -0.67 -8.93
N ASP A 174 -16.13 -0.01 -8.20
CA ASP A 174 -16.97 1.08 -8.69
C ASP A 174 -16.38 2.43 -8.29
N TYR A 175 -16.18 3.30 -9.28
CA TYR A 175 -15.60 4.63 -9.11
C TYR A 175 -16.63 5.76 -9.32
N LYS A 176 -17.91 5.45 -9.57
CA LYS A 176 -19.00 6.44 -9.54
C LYS A 176 -19.54 6.64 -8.13
N VAL A 177 -18.65 6.96 -7.21
CA VAL A 177 -18.96 7.22 -5.80
C VAL A 177 -18.50 8.60 -5.39
N GLU A 178 -19.15 9.18 -4.39
CA GLU A 178 -18.72 10.45 -3.82
C GLU A 178 -17.42 10.27 -3.03
N GLY A 179 -16.42 11.09 -3.34
CA GLY A 179 -15.14 11.04 -2.66
C GLY A 179 -14.17 12.09 -3.21
N THR A 180 -13.25 12.56 -2.37
CA THR A 180 -12.27 13.58 -2.75
C THR A 180 -11.41 13.14 -3.93
N LEU A 181 -10.94 11.89 -3.94
CA LEU A 181 -10.16 11.34 -5.06
C LEU A 181 -10.98 11.20 -6.33
N ASN A 182 -12.28 10.86 -6.20
CA ASN A 182 -13.17 10.76 -7.35
C ASN A 182 -13.43 12.13 -7.96
N LEU A 183 -13.66 13.15 -7.13
CA LEU A 183 -13.79 14.54 -7.57
C LEU A 183 -12.52 15.02 -8.28
N TRP A 184 -11.35 14.80 -7.69
CA TRP A 184 -10.08 15.23 -8.29
C TRP A 184 -9.69 14.44 -9.54
N GLY A 185 -9.98 13.14 -9.58
CA GLY A 185 -9.70 12.29 -10.73
C GLY A 185 -10.68 12.47 -11.89
N ASP A 186 -11.81 13.14 -11.67
CA ASP A 186 -12.82 13.36 -12.69
C ASP A 186 -12.29 14.23 -13.85
N LYS A 187 -12.81 13.95 -15.05
CA LYS A 187 -12.33 14.51 -16.31
C LYS A 187 -12.32 16.06 -16.36
N PRO A 188 -13.30 16.79 -15.79
CA PRO A 188 -13.26 18.25 -15.76
C PRO A 188 -12.15 18.82 -14.86
N ASN A 189 -11.70 18.05 -13.87
CA ASN A 189 -10.80 18.52 -12.82
C ASN A 189 -9.35 18.08 -13.05
N PHE A 190 -9.12 17.01 -13.80
CA PHE A 190 -7.78 16.48 -14.04
C PHE A 190 -7.59 15.91 -15.45
N ASP A 191 -6.77 16.62 -16.23
CA ASP A 191 -6.27 16.19 -17.53
C ASP A 191 -5.04 15.28 -17.33
N VAL A 192 -5.32 13.99 -17.09
CA VAL A 192 -4.27 13.00 -16.85
C VAL A 192 -3.36 12.79 -18.06
N ASP A 193 -3.85 13.03 -19.28
CA ASP A 193 -3.04 12.91 -20.49
C ASP A 193 -1.91 13.94 -20.48
N LYS A 194 -2.25 15.24 -20.30
CA LYS A 194 -1.23 16.30 -20.19
C LYS A 194 -0.31 16.10 -19.00
N PHE A 195 -0.84 15.63 -17.88
CA PHE A 195 -0.03 15.39 -16.69
C PHE A 195 1.03 14.31 -16.96
N VAL A 196 0.63 13.15 -17.49
CA VAL A 196 1.57 12.07 -17.79
C VAL A 196 2.54 12.45 -18.91
N ASP A 197 2.08 13.18 -19.93
CA ASP A 197 2.96 13.66 -21.01
C ASP A 197 4.05 14.63 -20.49
N ALA A 198 3.76 15.42 -19.45
CA ALA A 198 4.70 16.35 -18.86
C ALA A 198 5.72 15.68 -17.92
N PHE A 199 5.28 14.74 -17.07
CA PHE A 199 6.12 14.16 -16.03
C PHE A 199 6.71 12.79 -16.39
N GLY A 200 6.12 12.06 -17.34
CA GLY A 200 6.52 10.70 -17.70
C GLY A 200 6.07 9.67 -16.65
N ASN A 201 6.66 9.71 -15.45
CA ASN A 201 6.19 8.97 -14.28
C ASN A 201 5.42 9.91 -13.36
N VAL A 202 4.45 9.39 -12.60
CA VAL A 202 3.77 10.18 -11.58
C VAL A 202 4.72 10.39 -10.39
N PRO A 203 5.06 11.63 -10.03
CA PRO A 203 5.97 11.90 -8.91
C PRO A 203 5.40 11.38 -7.59
N ALA A 204 6.27 10.87 -6.73
CA ALA A 204 5.89 10.34 -5.42
C ALA A 204 5.26 11.43 -4.53
N GLU A 205 5.76 12.66 -4.62
CA GLU A 205 5.31 13.83 -3.89
C GLU A 205 3.89 14.25 -4.28
N PHE A 206 3.55 14.10 -5.58
CA PHE A 206 2.20 14.35 -6.05
C PHE A 206 1.21 13.37 -5.41
N LEU A 207 1.53 12.07 -5.41
CA LEU A 207 0.70 11.04 -4.78
C LEU A 207 0.58 11.28 -3.27
N GLN A 208 1.70 11.56 -2.59
CA GLN A 208 1.73 11.86 -1.17
C GLN A 208 0.84 13.06 -0.81
N SER A 209 0.88 14.13 -1.61
CA SER A 209 0.02 15.29 -1.42
C SER A 209 -1.46 14.89 -1.49
N GLY A 210 -1.84 14.03 -2.44
CA GLY A 210 -3.18 13.46 -2.54
C GLY A 210 -3.63 12.78 -1.24
N PHE A 211 -2.79 11.90 -0.67
CA PHE A 211 -3.10 11.23 0.60
C PHE A 211 -3.24 12.20 1.78
N LEU A 212 -2.34 13.18 1.90
CA LEU A 212 -2.38 14.16 2.97
C LEU A 212 -3.68 14.96 2.94
N PHE A 213 -4.09 15.43 1.76
CA PHE A 213 -5.27 16.26 1.59
C PHE A 213 -6.59 15.50 1.56
N MET A 214 -6.60 14.17 1.56
CA MET A 214 -7.84 13.41 1.77
C MET A 214 -8.44 13.64 3.16
N LYS A 215 -7.60 13.74 4.20
CA LYS A 215 -8.02 13.98 5.59
C LYS A 215 -7.07 14.96 6.28
N PRO A 216 -7.02 16.23 5.86
CA PRO A 216 -5.96 17.16 6.24
C PRO A 216 -5.91 17.40 7.76
N ILE A 217 -7.07 17.53 8.42
CA ILE A 217 -7.12 17.71 9.88
C ILE A 217 -6.53 16.49 10.59
N GLN A 218 -6.92 15.28 10.17
CA GLN A 218 -6.45 14.05 10.80
C GLN A 218 -4.94 13.85 10.55
N ASN A 219 -4.49 14.02 9.31
CA ASN A 219 -3.14 13.74 8.88
C ASN A 219 -2.11 14.80 9.34
N LEU A 220 -2.51 16.08 9.39
CA LEU A 220 -1.60 17.20 9.68
C LEU A 220 -1.70 17.71 11.12
N VAL A 221 -2.81 17.44 11.84
CA VAL A 221 -3.03 17.98 13.19
C VAL A 221 -3.29 16.87 14.19
N SER A 222 -4.41 16.14 14.06
CA SER A 222 -4.83 15.16 15.07
C SER A 222 -3.78 14.07 15.30
N LYS A 223 -3.10 13.63 14.24
CA LYS A 223 -2.00 12.67 14.30
C LYS A 223 -0.89 13.11 15.26
N TYR A 224 -0.43 14.36 15.15
CA TYR A 224 0.67 14.87 15.96
C TYR A 224 0.25 15.25 17.38
N VAL A 225 -1.01 15.67 17.57
CA VAL A 225 -1.60 15.84 18.90
C VAL A 225 -1.63 14.51 19.64
N ASN A 226 -2.15 13.46 18.99
CA ASN A 226 -2.19 12.10 19.57
C ASN A 226 -0.78 11.55 19.84
N PHE A 227 0.20 11.87 18.98
CA PHE A 227 1.59 11.52 19.23
C PHE A 227 2.15 12.22 20.47
N TYR A 228 1.97 13.54 20.57
CA TYR A 228 2.38 14.29 21.74
C TYR A 228 1.75 13.72 23.02
N GLU A 229 0.46 13.41 23.01
CA GLU A 229 -0.24 12.83 24.17
C GLU A 229 0.37 11.50 24.62
N ASN A 230 0.83 10.66 23.67
CA ASN A 230 1.30 9.30 23.91
C ASN A 230 2.83 9.12 23.82
N VAL A 231 3.62 10.19 23.76
CA VAL A 231 5.08 10.13 23.58
C VAL A 231 5.83 9.37 24.69
N ASP A 232 5.19 9.19 25.85
CA ASP A 232 5.75 8.43 26.97
C ASP A 232 5.45 6.93 26.92
N ASN A 233 4.63 6.49 25.96
CA ASN A 233 4.35 5.09 25.69
C ASN A 233 5.27 4.61 24.56
N GLU A 234 6.33 3.88 24.92
CA GLU A 234 7.33 3.38 23.97
C GLU A 234 6.70 2.53 22.85
N ALA A 235 5.77 1.63 23.19
CA ALA A 235 5.08 0.82 22.19
C ALA A 235 4.24 1.66 21.22
N PHE A 236 3.62 2.75 21.70
CA PHE A 236 2.91 3.69 20.83
C PHE A 236 3.90 4.43 19.91
N VAL A 237 4.99 4.95 20.47
CA VAL A 237 6.02 5.69 19.72
C VAL A 237 6.62 4.83 18.61
N GLU A 238 7.02 3.59 18.92
CA GLU A 238 7.53 2.67 17.91
C GLU A 238 6.54 2.40 16.77
N ASN A 239 5.25 2.19 17.10
CA ASN A 239 4.21 1.97 16.09
C ASN A 239 3.98 3.22 15.24
N PHE A 240 4.00 4.40 15.86
CA PHE A 240 3.88 5.67 15.18
C PHE A 240 5.03 5.85 14.19
N LEU A 241 6.27 5.65 14.62
CA LEU A 241 7.45 5.77 13.78
C LEU A 241 7.50 4.75 12.65
N ALA A 242 7.07 3.50 12.88
CA ALA A 242 6.94 2.50 11.82
C ALA A 242 5.96 2.97 10.73
N MET A 243 4.80 3.52 11.12
CA MET A 243 3.80 4.06 10.21
C MET A 243 4.32 5.31 9.48
N GLU A 244 5.00 6.23 10.17
CA GLU A 244 5.60 7.41 9.55
C GLU A 244 6.69 7.04 8.56
N LYS A 245 7.52 6.03 8.86
CA LYS A 245 8.50 5.49 7.91
C LYS A 245 7.82 5.04 6.63
N TRP A 246 6.73 4.27 6.72
CA TRP A 246 5.95 3.86 5.56
C TRP A 246 5.30 5.02 4.81
N LEU A 247 4.70 5.97 5.52
CA LEU A 247 4.03 7.15 4.92
C LEU A 247 4.99 8.08 4.19
N ASN A 248 6.27 8.05 4.53
CA ASN A 248 7.31 8.88 3.91
C ASN A 248 8.16 8.12 2.87
N ASP A 249 8.07 6.79 2.81
CA ASP A 249 8.76 5.95 1.82
C ASP A 249 7.89 5.76 0.56
N ASN A 250 7.57 6.90 -0.05
CA ASN A 250 6.75 6.96 -1.26
C ASN A 250 7.61 6.63 -2.49
N ILE A 251 6.97 5.99 -3.49
CA ILE A 251 7.60 5.65 -4.76
C ILE A 251 6.80 6.23 -5.93
N PRO A 252 7.44 6.54 -7.07
CA PRO A 252 6.71 6.96 -8.27
C PRO A 252 5.82 5.84 -8.80
N VAL A 253 4.86 6.20 -9.65
CA VAL A 253 4.03 5.24 -10.40
C VAL A 253 4.29 5.41 -11.90
N PRO A 254 4.37 4.34 -12.70
CA PRO A 254 4.51 4.49 -14.14
C PRO A 254 3.37 5.29 -14.76
N GLY A 255 3.70 6.20 -15.67
CA GLY A 255 2.74 7.12 -16.25
C GLY A 255 1.59 6.44 -16.97
N GLU A 256 1.88 5.45 -17.82
CA GLU A 256 0.85 4.88 -18.68
C GLU A 256 -0.19 4.06 -17.89
N VAL A 257 0.24 3.20 -16.97
CA VAL A 257 -0.70 2.50 -16.08
C VAL A 257 -1.53 3.47 -15.25
N PHE A 258 -0.96 4.59 -14.78
CA PHE A 258 -1.72 5.61 -14.06
C PHE A 258 -2.74 6.30 -14.97
N ARG A 259 -2.33 6.68 -16.19
CA ARG A 259 -3.20 7.28 -17.21
C ARG A 259 -4.41 6.39 -17.49
N GLU A 260 -4.17 5.11 -17.77
CA GLU A 260 -5.22 4.13 -18.01
C GLU A 260 -6.12 3.93 -16.79
N PHE A 261 -5.54 3.84 -15.59
CA PHE A 261 -6.32 3.67 -14.36
C PHE A 261 -7.26 4.85 -14.12
N VAL A 262 -6.79 6.09 -14.29
CA VAL A 262 -7.62 7.29 -14.15
C VAL A 262 -8.69 7.34 -15.24
N LYS A 263 -8.33 7.18 -16.51
CA LYS A 263 -9.29 7.27 -17.62
C LYS A 263 -10.34 6.18 -17.54
N TYR A 264 -9.92 4.92 -17.46
CA TYR A 264 -10.83 3.80 -17.57
C TYR A 264 -11.65 3.57 -16.32
N LEU A 265 -11.14 3.94 -15.14
CA LEU A 265 -11.85 3.68 -13.88
C LEU A 265 -12.44 4.94 -13.30
N TYR A 266 -11.63 5.94 -12.95
CA TYR A 266 -12.14 7.16 -12.31
C TYR A 266 -13.07 7.97 -13.22
N GLN A 267 -12.72 8.12 -14.51
CA GLN A 267 -13.47 8.99 -15.42
C GLN A 267 -14.58 8.23 -16.16
N GLU A 268 -14.33 6.99 -16.58
CA GLU A 268 -15.25 6.24 -17.45
C GLU A 268 -15.90 5.04 -16.77
N ASN A 269 -15.44 4.65 -15.57
CA ASN A 269 -15.97 3.54 -14.77
C ASN A 269 -16.18 2.22 -15.55
N GLN A 270 -15.29 1.94 -16.50
CA GLN A 270 -15.47 0.90 -17.50
C GLN A 270 -15.51 -0.52 -16.91
N LEU A 271 -14.95 -0.74 -15.72
CA LEU A 271 -14.89 -2.07 -15.10
C LEU A 271 -16.29 -2.59 -14.73
N VAL A 272 -17.05 -1.82 -13.94
CA VAL A 272 -18.43 -2.21 -13.55
C VAL A 272 -19.44 -2.07 -14.69
N GLU A 273 -19.12 -1.24 -15.69
CA GLU A 273 -19.93 -1.13 -16.91
C GLU A 273 -19.66 -2.25 -17.92
N ASN A 274 -18.77 -3.21 -17.62
CA ASN A 274 -18.35 -4.30 -18.52
C ASN A 274 -17.82 -3.81 -19.88
N LYS A 275 -17.20 -2.62 -19.89
CA LYS A 275 -16.63 -1.99 -21.09
C LYS A 275 -15.11 -2.09 -21.15
N LEU A 276 -14.45 -2.35 -20.01
CA LEU A 276 -13.01 -2.38 -19.92
C LEU A 276 -12.46 -3.51 -20.81
N ARG A 277 -11.47 -3.18 -21.64
CA ARG A 277 -10.75 -4.14 -22.47
C ARG A 277 -9.27 -4.10 -22.17
N ILE A 278 -8.68 -5.27 -21.92
CA ILE A 278 -7.25 -5.44 -21.73
C ILE A 278 -6.76 -6.44 -22.76
N ASN A 279 -5.78 -6.04 -23.59
CA ASN A 279 -5.29 -6.84 -24.72
C ASN A 279 -6.44 -7.33 -25.65
N GLY A 280 -7.42 -6.46 -25.90
CA GLY A 280 -8.57 -6.76 -26.74
C GLY A 280 -9.64 -7.67 -26.12
N LYS A 281 -9.44 -8.20 -24.90
CA LYS A 281 -10.43 -9.03 -24.20
C LYS A 281 -11.24 -8.20 -23.22
N TYR A 282 -12.53 -8.47 -23.12
CA TYR A 282 -13.38 -7.88 -22.09
C TYR A 282 -12.99 -8.41 -20.71
N VAL A 283 -13.04 -7.53 -19.72
CA VAL A 283 -12.90 -7.85 -18.30
C VAL A 283 -14.31 -7.89 -17.71
N ASN A 284 -14.96 -9.05 -17.73
CA ASN A 284 -16.35 -9.25 -17.31
C ASN A 284 -16.60 -10.61 -16.64
#